data_AF-G5LVN5-F1
#
_entry.id   AF-G5LVN5-F1
#
_cell.length_a   1.000
_cell.length_b   1.000
_cell.length_c   1.000
_cell.angle_alpha   90.00
_cell.angle_beta   90.00
_cell.angle_gamma   90.00
#
_symmetry.space_group_name_H-M   'P 1'
#
loop_
_entity.id
_entity.type
_entity.pdbx_description
1 polymer ?
#
loop_
_entity_poly.entity_id
_entity_poly.type
_entity_poly.pdbx_seq_one_letter_code
_entity_poly.pdbx_strand_id
1 'polypeptide(L)' 'MPNNTDGAALVVSTTKVPYELDIPVVSGLPIITGVGEDKVLEKIVSILKGQA' A
#
# COMPACT_ATOMS: atom_id res chain seq x y z
N MET A 1 -13.23 -14.42 8.91
CA MET A 1 -13.54 -13.21 8.12
C MET A 1 -13.08 -13.47 6.70
N PRO A 2 -13.75 -12.96 5.65
CA PRO A 2 -13.24 -13.10 4.29
C PRO A 2 -11.84 -12.49 4.22
N ASN A 3 -10.85 -13.28 3.84
CA ASN A 3 -9.48 -12.81 3.67
C ASN A 3 -9.30 -12.39 2.21
N ASN A 4 -9.37 -11.09 1.96
CA ASN A 4 -9.19 -10.51 0.62
C ASN A 4 -7.73 -10.14 0.35
N THR A 5 -6.82 -10.46 1.28
CA THR A 5 -5.40 -10.13 1.22
C THR A 5 -4.52 -11.32 0.84
N ASP A 6 -5.09 -12.54 0.79
CA ASP A 6 -4.36 -13.73 0.34
C ASP A 6 -3.85 -13.57 -1.09
N GLY A 7 -2.54 -13.72 -1.26
CA GLY A 7 -1.86 -13.56 -2.55
C GLY A 7 -1.56 -12.11 -2.94
N ALA A 8 -1.95 -11.12 -2.14
CA ALA A 8 -1.58 -9.73 -2.37
C ALA A 8 -0.16 -9.45 -1.86
N ALA A 9 0.63 -8.70 -2.63
CA ALA A 9 1.97 -8.29 -2.23
C ALA A 9 1.98 -7.08 -1.27
N LEU A 10 0.96 -6.21 -1.36
CA LEU A 10 0.76 -5.06 -0.48
C LEU A 10 -0.70 -4.59 -0.53
N VAL A 11 -1.09 -3.76 0.45
CA VAL A 11 -2.37 -3.04 0.46
C VAL A 11 -2.13 -1.55 0.30
N VAL A 12 -2.90 -0.91 -0.58
CA VAL A 12 -2.94 0.56 -0.69
C VAL A 12 -4.28 1.05 -0.16
N SER A 13 -4.26 1.85 0.91
CA SER A 13 -5.49 2.36 1.54
C SER A 13 -5.49 3.88 1.63
N THR A 14 -6.61 4.50 1.27
CA THR A 14 -6.82 5.96 1.42
C THR A 14 -7.20 6.35 2.86
N THR A 15 -7.49 5.37 3.71
CA THR A 15 -7.83 5.54 5.12
C THR A 15 -6.99 4.64 6.02
N LYS A 16 -7.01 4.88 7.32
CA LYS A 16 -6.28 4.05 8.28
C LYS A 16 -6.90 2.65 8.34
N VAL A 17 -6.09 1.62 8.10
CA VAL A 17 -6.49 0.23 8.33
C VAL A 17 -6.55 -0.01 9.85
N PRO A 18 -7.69 -0.46 10.41
CA PRO A 18 -7.90 -0.51 11.86
C PRO A 18 -7.32 -1.76 12.54
N TYR A 19 -6.64 -2.63 11.79
CA TYR A 19 -6.03 -3.88 12.25
C TYR A 19 -4.67 -4.05 11.60
N GLU A 20 -3.84 -4.92 12.19
CA GLU A 20 -2.54 -5.29 11.64
C GLU A 20 -2.71 -6.32 10.51
N LEU A 21 -1.86 -6.22 9.50
CA LEU A 21 -1.79 -7.12 8.36
C LEU A 21 -0.35 -7.64 8.24
N ASP A 22 -0.21 -8.90 7.83
CA ASP A 22 1.11 -9.52 7.61
C ASP A 22 1.81 -8.99 6.34
N ILE A 23 1.05 -8.28 5.49
CA ILE A 23 1.54 -7.65 4.26
C ILE A 23 1.64 -6.13 4.41
N PRO A 24 2.60 -5.49 3.74
CA PRO A 24 2.83 -4.06 3.89
C PRO A 24 1.60 -3.23 3.47
N VAL A 25 1.30 -2.21 4.28
CA VAL A 25 0.24 -1.23 4.01
C VAL A 25 0.88 0.10 3.62
N VAL A 26 0.47 0.65 2.48
CA VAL A 26 0.91 1.95 1.95
C VAL A 26 -0.27 2.91 1.92
N SER A 27 -0.04 4.17 2.28
CA SER A 27 -1.05 5.23 2.18
C SER A 27 -1.30 5.60 0.71
N GLY A 28 -2.55 5.46 0.27
CA GLY A 28 -3.02 5.90 -1.04
C GLY A 28 -3.50 7.35 -1.08
N LEU A 29 -3.54 8.04 0.07
CA LEU A 29 -3.96 9.45 0.14
C LEU A 29 -3.15 10.38 -0.79
N PRO A 30 -1.81 10.22 -0.92
CA PRO A 30 -1.02 11.01 -1.86
C PRO A 30 -1.45 10.85 -3.33
N ILE A 31 -1.91 9.66 -3.72
CA ILE A 31 -2.35 9.38 -5.11
C ILE A 31 -3.63 10.17 -5.44
N ILE A 32 -4.59 10.23 -4.51
CA ILE A 32 -5.86 10.93 -4.77
C ILE A 32 -5.79 12.45 -4.56
N THR A 33 -4.73 12.93 -3.91
CA THR A 33 -4.50 14.37 -3.66
C THR A 33 -3.47 14.98 -4.61
N GLY A 34 -2.66 14.16 -5.29
CA GLY A 34 -1.54 14.57 -6.14
C GLY A 34 -0.31 15.07 -5.37
N VAL A 35 -0.37 15.16 -4.04
CA VAL A 35 0.74 15.69 -3.22
C VAL A 35 1.68 14.55 -2.83
N GLY A 36 2.85 14.49 -3.48
CA GLY A 36 3.85 13.46 -3.20
C GLY A 36 3.53 12.10 -3.82
N GLU A 37 2.70 12.09 -4.87
CA GLU A 37 2.30 10.89 -5.62
C GLU A 37 3.50 10.09 -6.11
N ASP A 38 4.48 10.73 -6.76
CA ASP A 38 5.67 10.08 -7.32
C ASP A 38 6.42 9.25 -6.26
N LYS A 39 6.60 9.79 -5.06
CA LYS A 39 7.29 9.10 -3.95
C LYS A 39 6.53 7.86 -3.48
N VAL A 40 5.19 7.92 -3.48
CA VAL A 40 4.35 6.78 -3.11
C VAL A 40 4.39 5.72 -4.20
N LEU A 41 4.32 6.12 -5.48
CA LEU A 41 4.43 5.20 -6.61
C LEU A 41 5.80 4.50 -6.64
N GLU A 42 6.89 5.24 -6.44
CA GLU A 42 8.24 4.68 -6.31
C GLU A 42 8.33 3.65 -5.17
N LYS A 43 7.74 3.96 -4.01
CA LYS A 43 7.68 3.03 -2.87
C LYS A 43 6.91 1.76 -3.21
N ILE A 44 5.75 1.88 -3.86
CA ILE A 44 4.94 0.72 -4.28
C ILE A 44 5.76 -0.15 -5.25
N VAL A 45 6.42 0.45 -6.24
CA VAL A 45 7.25 -0.28 -7.20
C VAL A 45 8.43 -0.98 -6.51
N SER A 46 9.09 -0.33 -5.54
CA SER A 46 10.17 -0.93 -4.77
C SER A 46 9.71 -2.20 -4.02
N ILE A 47 8.53 -2.12 -3.37
CA ILE A 47 7.93 -3.28 -2.69
C ILE A 47 7.63 -4.40 -3.68
N LEU A 48 7.01 -4.09 -4.82
CA LEU A 48 6.65 -5.09 -5.83
C LEU A 48 7.87 -5.76 -6.48
N LYS A 49 9.01 -5.07 -6.54
CA LYS A 49 10.28 -5.63 -7.02
C LYS A 49 11.07 -6.37 -5.94
N GLY A 50 10.63 -6.37 -4.69
CA GLY A 50 11.37 -6.95 -3.56
C GLY A 50 12.64 -6.19 -3.20
N GLN A 51 12.64 -4.87 -3.38
CA GLN A 51 13.79 -3.97 -3.14
C GLN A 51 13.62 -3.09 -1.90
N ALA A 52 12.56 -3.34 -1.11
CA ALA A 52 12.14 -2.54 0.04
C ALA A 52 12.51 -3.19 1.38
#